data_AF-E9F7W0-F1
#
_entry.id   AF-E9F7W0-F1
#
_cell.length_a   1.000
_cell.length_b   1.000
_cell.length_c   1.000
_cell.angle_alpha   90.00
_cell.angle_beta   90.00
_cell.angle_gamma   90.00
#
_symmetry.space_group_name_H-M   'P 1'
#
loop_
_entity.id
_entity.type
_entity.pdbx_description
1 polymer ?
#
loop_
_entity_poly.entity_id
_entity_poly.type
_entity_poly.pdbx_seq_one_letter_code
_entity_poly.pdbx_strand_id
1 'polypeptide(L)'
;MSSVFTKDNTPDLGRAILRVSPLVLSSASLMFSWSQDISFRAFLHHSLRNDPAHPSGNILPRYLPAFMKPGLWGIGLTYLPATALCIVNGLSNQTSEVRGFYLAGAVFSIAHFCWGPSMFAILRRIGDPQTAGVPNEDALETWLPRHHSRTLLVNVPAFLCIFAATLATITEGLK
;
A
#
# COMPACT_ATOMS: atom_id res chain seq x y z
N MET A 1 39.14 -16.90 -22.52
CA MET A 1 37.89 -16.84 -21.75
C MET A 1 38.20 -16.42 -20.31
N SER A 2 38.59 -15.16 -20.12
CA SER A 2 39.00 -14.64 -18.81
C SER A 2 38.84 -13.13 -18.82
N SER A 3 37.65 -12.62 -18.46
CA SER A 3 37.43 -11.27 -17.88
C SER A 3 35.93 -10.95 -17.80
N VAL A 4 35.13 -11.82 -17.16
CA VAL A 4 33.76 -11.46 -16.76
C VAL A 4 33.66 -11.28 -15.24
N PHE A 5 34.66 -11.75 -14.48
CA PHE A 5 34.69 -11.69 -13.02
C PHE A 5 35.62 -10.59 -12.44
N THR A 6 36.12 -9.67 -13.26
CA THR A 6 37.13 -8.67 -12.82
C THR A 6 36.56 -7.27 -12.56
N LYS A 7 35.27 -7.04 -12.81
CA LYS A 7 34.64 -5.73 -12.61
C LYS A 7 33.85 -5.74 -11.31
N ASP A 8 34.23 -4.88 -10.37
CA ASP A 8 33.43 -4.62 -9.17
C ASP A 8 32.11 -3.99 -9.61
N ASN A 9 31.10 -4.83 -9.82
CA ASN A 9 29.76 -4.42 -10.25
C ASN A 9 28.89 -3.94 -9.08
N THR A 10 29.45 -3.86 -7.86
CA THR A 10 28.73 -3.44 -6.66
C THR A 10 28.04 -2.08 -6.81
N PRO A 11 28.66 -1.05 -7.41
CA PRO A 11 27.99 0.24 -7.61
C PRO A 11 26.77 0.15 -8.53
N ASP A 12 26.85 -0.65 -9.59
CA ASP A 12 25.77 -0.81 -10.56
C ASP A 12 24.63 -1.65 -9.99
N LEU A 13 24.96 -2.71 -9.25
CA LEU A 13 23.98 -3.49 -8.49
C LEU A 13 23.29 -2.63 -7.42
N GLY A 14 24.04 -1.82 -6.68
CA GLY A 14 23.48 -0.91 -5.68
C GLY A 14 22.50 0.09 -6.27
N ARG A 15 22.82 0.65 -7.45
CA ARG A 15 21.91 1.54 -8.20
C ARG A 15 20.66 0.81 -8.68
N ALA A 16 20.81 -0.40 -9.20
CA ALA A 16 19.66 -1.20 -9.65
C ALA A 16 18.70 -1.50 -8.50
N ILE A 17 19.23 -1.93 -7.35
CA ILE A 17 18.44 -2.16 -6.14
C ILE A 17 17.75 -0.87 -5.70
N LEU A 18 18.48 0.25 -5.62
CA LEU A 18 17.93 1.54 -5.23
C LEU A 18 16.74 1.97 -6.11
N ARG A 19 16.82 1.74 -7.42
CA ARG A 19 15.82 2.14 -8.41
C ARG A 19 14.61 1.20 -8.48
N VAL A 20 14.82 -0.10 -8.29
CA VAL A 20 13.74 -1.10 -8.34
C VAL A 20 13.01 -1.25 -7.00
N SER A 21 13.68 -0.99 -5.88
CA SER A 21 13.08 -1.15 -4.55
C SER A 21 11.76 -0.40 -4.33
N PRO A 22 11.58 0.87 -4.80
CA PRO A 22 10.28 1.53 -4.76
C PRO A 22 9.14 0.73 -5.36
N LEU A 23 9.37 0.09 -6.51
CA LEU A 23 8.34 -0.69 -7.21
C LEU A 23 7.95 -1.94 -6.41
N VAL A 24 8.94 -2.65 -5.86
CA VAL A 24 8.71 -3.85 -5.04
C VAL A 24 7.87 -3.49 -3.81
N LEU A 25 8.25 -2.43 -3.10
CA LEU A 25 7.56 -1.99 -1.90
C LEU A 25 6.15 -1.46 -2.22
N SER A 26 6.00 -0.65 -3.27
CA SER A 26 4.71 -0.14 -3.71
C SER A 26 3.76 -1.26 -4.16
N SER A 27 4.28 -2.29 -4.83
CA SER A 27 3.50 -3.49 -5.19
C SER A 27 3.01 -4.23 -3.94
N ALA A 28 3.86 -4.41 -2.94
CA ALA A 28 3.49 -5.03 -1.67
C ALA A 28 2.41 -4.21 -0.93
N SER A 29 2.55 -2.87 -0.89
CA SER A 29 1.54 -1.97 -0.32
C SER A 29 0.20 -2.04 -1.06
N LEU A 30 0.21 -2.09 -2.40
CA LEU A 30 -0.99 -2.19 -3.21
C LEU A 30 -1.68 -3.54 -3.01
N MET A 31 -0.91 -4.63 -2.98
CA MET A 31 -1.41 -5.96 -2.69
C MET A 31 -2.04 -6.03 -1.29
N PHE A 32 -1.40 -5.42 -0.29
CA PHE A 32 -1.99 -5.34 1.06
C PHE A 32 -3.33 -4.59 1.04
N SER A 33 -3.41 -3.47 0.31
CA SER A 33 -4.65 -2.73 0.14
C SER A 33 -5.75 -3.55 -0.55
N TRP A 34 -5.39 -4.38 -1.51
CA TRP A 34 -6.32 -5.28 -2.19
C TRP A 34 -6.81 -6.40 -1.25
N SER A 35 -5.89 -7.03 -0.52
CA SER A 35 -6.21 -8.05 0.48
C SER A 35 -7.13 -7.52 1.58
N GLN A 36 -6.95 -6.26 2.00
CA GLN A 36 -7.88 -5.59 2.91
C GLN A 36 -9.30 -5.52 2.32
N ASP A 37 -9.43 -5.14 1.05
CA ASP A 37 -10.75 -5.01 0.41
C ASP A 37 -11.48 -6.36 0.37
N ILE A 38 -10.81 -7.42 -0.09
CA ILE A 38 -11.38 -8.77 -0.12
C ILE A 38 -11.74 -9.25 1.28
N SER A 39 -10.80 -9.17 2.22
CA SER A 39 -10.96 -9.73 3.57
C SER A 39 -12.08 -9.05 4.33
N PHE A 40 -12.16 -7.71 4.24
CA PHE A 40 -13.20 -6.97 4.94
C PHE A 40 -14.55 -7.04 4.24
N ARG A 41 -14.60 -6.99 2.90
CA ARG A 41 -15.85 -7.10 2.14
C ARG A 41 -16.55 -8.44 2.38
N ALA A 42 -15.80 -9.51 2.63
CA ALA A 42 -16.37 -10.81 2.96
C ALA A 42 -17.31 -10.77 4.18
N PHE A 43 -17.04 -9.92 5.19
CA PHE A 43 -17.91 -9.77 6.37
C PHE A 43 -19.25 -9.10 6.05
N LEU A 44 -19.39 -8.43 4.90
CA LEU A 44 -20.66 -7.84 4.47
C LEU A 44 -21.41 -8.71 3.46
N HIS A 45 -20.97 -9.96 3.24
CA HIS A 45 -21.69 -10.87 2.37
C HIS A 45 -23.12 -11.12 2.91
N HIS A 46 -24.10 -11.21 2.00
CA HIS A 46 -25.52 -11.31 2.38
C HIS A 46 -25.80 -12.52 3.30
N SER A 47 -25.05 -13.61 3.15
CA SER A 47 -25.23 -14.82 3.96
C SER A 47 -24.80 -14.64 5.42
N LEU A 48 -23.97 -13.64 5.72
CA LEU A 48 -23.55 -13.30 7.08
C LEU A 48 -24.40 -12.16 7.63
N ARG A 49 -24.70 -11.15 6.79
CA ARG A 49 -25.42 -9.95 7.20
C ARG A 49 -26.93 -10.17 7.44
N ASN A 50 -27.54 -11.08 6.68
CA ASN A 50 -28.96 -11.40 6.82
C ASN A 50 -29.22 -12.50 7.87
N ASP A 51 -28.16 -13.08 8.45
CA ASP A 51 -28.29 -14.00 9.56
C ASP A 51 -28.74 -13.21 10.81
N PRO A 52 -29.85 -13.59 11.48
CA PRO A 52 -30.31 -12.90 12.70
C PRO A 52 -29.28 -12.80 13.82
N ALA A 53 -28.27 -13.68 13.83
CA ALA A 53 -27.20 -13.67 14.81
C ALA A 53 -26.06 -12.69 14.46
N HIS A 54 -26.06 -12.06 13.28
CA HIS A 54 -25.00 -11.15 12.80
C HIS A 54 -23.58 -11.64 13.13
N PRO A 55 -23.21 -12.86 12.69
CA PRO A 55 -21.93 -13.49 13.06
C PRO A 55 -20.72 -12.64 12.65
N SER A 56 -20.81 -11.91 11.54
CA SER A 56 -19.80 -10.95 11.07
C SER A 56 -19.58 -9.80 12.06
N GLY A 57 -20.64 -9.13 12.46
CA GLY A 57 -20.59 -8.05 13.44
C GLY A 57 -20.00 -8.46 14.78
N ASN A 58 -20.31 -9.68 15.22
CA ASN A 58 -19.83 -10.24 16.47
C ASN A 58 -18.35 -10.67 16.45
N ILE A 59 -17.82 -11.09 15.30
CA ILE A 59 -16.42 -11.50 15.18
C ILE A 59 -15.48 -10.32 14.87
N LEU A 60 -15.97 -9.26 14.23
CA LEU A 60 -15.19 -8.09 13.81
C LEU A 60 -14.34 -7.47 14.93
N PRO A 61 -14.83 -7.27 16.17
CA PRO A 61 -14.03 -6.74 17.28
C PRO A 61 -12.78 -7.56 17.61
N ARG A 62 -12.81 -8.87 17.35
CA ARG A 62 -11.67 -9.77 17.57
C ARG A 62 -10.80 -9.91 16.33
N TYR A 63 -11.43 -10.00 15.16
CA TYR A 63 -10.74 -10.15 13.88
C TYR A 63 -9.92 -8.91 13.54
N LEU A 64 -10.51 -7.72 13.68
CA LEU A 64 -9.88 -6.47 13.28
C LEU A 64 -8.51 -6.23 13.94
N PRO A 65 -8.36 -6.29 15.28
CA PRO A 65 -7.05 -6.12 15.90
C PRO A 65 -6.07 -7.25 15.55
N ALA A 66 -6.55 -8.48 15.34
CA ALA A 66 -5.69 -9.59 14.93
C ALA A 66 -5.12 -9.39 13.52
N PHE A 67 -5.92 -8.85 12.59
CA PHE A 67 -5.50 -8.54 11.23
C PHE A 67 -4.68 -7.24 11.16
N MET A 68 -5.12 -6.17 11.82
CA MET A 68 -4.54 -4.83 11.66
C MET A 68 -3.22 -4.65 12.42
N LYS A 69 -3.01 -5.30 13.56
CA LYS A 69 -1.74 -5.19 14.32
C LYS A 69 -0.51 -5.56 13.46
N PRO A 70 -0.44 -6.74 12.82
CA PRO A 70 0.66 -7.05 11.89
C PRO A 70 0.57 -6.19 10.61
N GLY A 71 -0.64 -5.86 10.15
CA GLY A 71 -0.85 -4.99 8.99
C GLY A 71 -0.20 -3.60 9.14
N LEU A 72 -0.24 -3.00 10.33
CA LEU A 72 0.41 -1.71 10.61
C LEU A 72 1.93 -1.78 10.44
N TRP A 73 2.56 -2.88 10.86
CA TRP A 73 3.97 -3.12 10.58
C TRP A 73 4.23 -3.23 9.08
N GLY A 74 3.38 -3.96 8.34
CA GLY A 74 3.46 -4.04 6.89
C GLY A 74 3.35 -2.68 6.19
N ILE A 75 2.42 -1.82 6.63
CA ILE A 75 2.29 -0.44 6.12
C ILE A 75 3.57 0.36 6.40
N GLY A 76 4.06 0.32 7.65
CA GLY A 76 5.27 1.05 8.05
C GLY A 76 6.52 0.61 7.28
N LEU A 77 6.68 -0.69 7.04
CA LEU A 77 7.82 -1.27 6.32
C LEU A 77 7.75 -1.10 4.80
N THR A 78 6.60 -0.72 4.25
CA THR A 78 6.43 -0.55 2.81
C THR A 78 6.29 0.91 2.39
N TYR A 79 5.33 1.65 2.95
CA TYR A 79 5.06 3.03 2.53
C TYR A 79 6.21 4.00 2.88
N LEU A 80 6.75 3.94 4.10
CA LEU A 80 7.81 4.89 4.49
C LEU A 80 9.10 4.66 3.70
N PRO A 81 9.61 3.42 3.55
CA PRO A 81 10.80 3.18 2.74
C PRO A 81 10.54 3.45 1.26
N ALA A 82 9.38 3.08 0.70
CA ALA A 82 9.04 3.39 -0.69
C ALA A 82 9.06 4.91 -0.94
N THR A 83 8.47 5.70 -0.05
CA THR A 83 8.45 7.16 -0.14
C THR A 83 9.87 7.73 -0.09
N ALA A 84 10.68 7.29 0.88
CA ALA A 84 12.07 7.75 1.02
C ALA A 84 12.90 7.41 -0.23
N LEU A 85 12.79 6.19 -0.74
CA LEU A 85 13.50 5.74 -1.93
C LEU A 85 13.02 6.47 -3.19
N CYS A 86 11.73 6.78 -3.30
CA CYS A 86 11.22 7.63 -4.37
C CYS A 86 11.84 9.02 -4.32
N ILE A 87 11.94 9.65 -3.14
CA ILE A 87 12.59 10.95 -2.99
C ILE A 87 14.07 10.87 -3.39
N VAL A 88 14.80 9.87 -2.90
CA VAL A 88 16.23 9.66 -3.24
C VAL A 88 16.41 9.50 -4.76
N ASN A 89 15.60 8.66 -5.41
CA ASN A 89 15.68 8.48 -6.85
C ASN A 89 15.24 9.73 -7.63
N GLY A 90 14.24 10.46 -7.16
CA GLY A 90 13.76 11.71 -7.75
C GLY A 90 14.76 12.86 -7.68
N LEU A 91 15.65 12.84 -6.69
CA LEU A 91 16.72 13.83 -6.50
C LEU A 91 18.07 13.40 -7.12
N SER A 92 18.14 12.20 -7.70
CA SER A 92 19.35 11.69 -8.36
C SER A 92 19.58 12.29 -9.76
N ASN A 93 20.76 12.05 -10.34
CA ASN A 93 21.14 12.52 -11.68
C ASN A 93 20.49 11.72 -12.83
N GLN A 94 19.23 11.31 -12.69
CA GLN A 94 18.44 10.68 -13.75
C GLN A 94 17.83 11.73 -14.69
N THR A 95 17.22 11.29 -15.79
CA THR A 95 16.48 12.17 -16.68
C THR A 95 15.34 12.89 -15.94
N SER A 96 14.96 14.06 -16.44
CA SER A 96 13.91 14.89 -15.81
C SER A 96 12.58 14.15 -15.70
N GLU A 97 12.25 13.33 -16.69
CA GLU A 97 11.06 12.49 -16.73
C GLU A 97 11.06 11.42 -15.64
N VAL A 98 12.12 10.59 -15.56
CA VAL A 98 12.26 9.54 -14.54
C VAL A 98 12.19 10.14 -13.13
N ARG A 99 12.87 11.27 -12.91
CA ARG A 99 12.83 11.99 -11.64
C ARG A 99 11.42 12.46 -11.30
N GLY A 100 10.71 13.02 -12.28
CA GLY A 100 9.33 13.47 -12.12
C GLY A 100 8.39 12.35 -11.69
N PHE A 101 8.52 11.17 -12.29
CA PHE A 101 7.71 10.01 -11.91
C PHE A 101 8.00 9.51 -10.49
N TYR A 102 9.26 9.40 -10.08
CA TYR A 102 9.58 9.06 -8.69
C TYR A 102 9.04 10.09 -7.69
N LEU A 103 9.19 11.39 -7.97
CA LEU A 103 8.67 12.45 -7.09
C LEU A 103 7.14 12.44 -7.02
N ALA A 104 6.44 12.24 -8.14
CA ALA A 104 4.99 12.08 -8.16
C ALA A 104 4.55 10.86 -7.33
N GLY A 105 5.25 9.73 -7.46
CA GLY A 105 5.05 8.54 -6.63
C GLY A 105 5.21 8.82 -5.13
N ALA A 106 6.21 9.62 -4.75
CA ALA A 106 6.40 10.06 -3.37
C ALA A 106 5.24 10.95 -2.89
N VAL A 107 4.76 11.90 -3.70
CA VAL A 107 3.64 12.78 -3.36
C VAL A 107 2.37 11.97 -3.09
N PHE A 108 2.02 11.02 -3.96
CA PHE A 108 0.86 10.15 -3.72
C PHE A 108 1.04 9.24 -2.51
N SER A 109 2.26 8.76 -2.27
CA SER A 109 2.59 7.95 -1.08
C SER A 109 2.45 8.77 0.21
N ILE A 110 2.79 10.06 0.20
CA ILE A 110 2.54 10.97 1.33
C ILE A 110 1.04 11.22 1.49
N ALA A 111 0.32 11.47 0.40
CA ALA A 111 -1.12 11.70 0.41
C ALA A 111 -1.92 10.52 0.98
N HIS A 112 -1.40 9.29 0.90
CA HIS A 112 -1.96 8.12 1.59
C HIS A 112 -2.21 8.39 3.09
N PHE A 113 -1.25 9.02 3.77
CA PHE A 113 -1.33 9.25 5.21
C PHE A 113 -2.38 10.29 5.61
N CYS A 114 -2.80 11.18 4.69
CA CYS A 114 -3.88 12.14 4.93
C CYS A 114 -5.22 11.46 5.23
N TRP A 115 -5.43 10.21 4.76
CA TRP A 115 -6.63 9.44 5.04
C TRP A 115 -6.62 8.82 6.45
N GLY A 116 -5.45 8.68 7.06
CA GLY A 116 -5.21 7.96 8.32
C GLY A 116 -6.19 8.32 9.44
N PRO A 117 -6.32 9.60 9.85
CA PRO A 117 -7.19 9.98 10.96
C PRO A 117 -8.64 9.52 10.78
N SER A 118 -9.21 9.75 9.58
CA SER A 118 -10.60 9.37 9.27
C SER A 118 -10.78 7.85 9.24
N MET A 119 -9.82 7.12 8.68
CA MET A 119 -9.86 5.67 8.57
C MET A 119 -9.75 5.02 9.95
N PHE A 120 -8.82 5.47 10.79
CA PHE A 120 -8.66 4.96 12.15
C PHE A 120 -9.88 5.25 13.04
N ALA A 121 -10.54 6.40 12.87
CA ALA A 121 -11.77 6.69 13.60
C ALA A 121 -12.87 5.66 13.30
N ILE A 122 -13.02 5.25 12.04
CA ILE A 122 -14.02 4.25 11.66
C ILE A 122 -13.58 2.84 12.09
N LEU A 123 -12.29 2.49 11.92
CA LEU A 123 -11.75 1.21 12.40
C LEU A 123 -11.99 1.00 13.90
N ARG A 124 -11.92 2.05 14.72
CA ARG A 124 -12.26 1.94 16.15
C ARG A 124 -13.70 1.51 16.38
N ARG A 125 -14.65 1.99 15.57
CA ARG A 125 -16.06 1.57 15.64
C ARG A 125 -16.25 0.14 15.16
N ILE A 126 -15.58 -0.26 14.08
CA ILE A 126 -15.59 -1.66 13.61
C ILE A 126 -15.04 -2.60 14.70
N GLY A 127 -14.00 -2.17 15.42
CA GLY A 127 -13.32 -2.94 16.44
C GLY A 127 -13.94 -2.87 17.84
N ASP A 128 -15.05 -2.14 18.04
CA ASP A 128 -15.60 -1.88 19.37
C ASP A 128 -16.37 -3.11 19.89
N PRO A 129 -15.91 -3.76 20.98
CA PRO A 129 -16.60 -4.91 21.55
C PRO A 129 -17.90 -4.54 22.28
N GLN A 130 -18.10 -3.26 22.67
CA GLN A 130 -19.30 -2.82 23.39
C GLN A 130 -20.52 -2.68 22.49
N THR A 131 -20.30 -2.59 21.17
CA THR A 131 -21.34 -2.39 20.17
C THR A 131 -21.42 -3.56 19.18
N ALA A 132 -20.92 -4.74 19.58
CA ALA A 132 -20.85 -5.96 18.78
C ALA A 132 -22.16 -6.28 18.01
N GLY A 133 -22.03 -6.64 16.73
CA GLY A 133 -23.15 -6.98 15.86
C GLY A 133 -23.35 -5.95 14.74
N VAL A 134 -24.61 -5.59 14.47
CA VAL A 134 -25.00 -4.64 13.40
C VAL A 134 -24.17 -3.35 13.38
N PRO A 135 -23.91 -2.67 14.52
CA PRO A 135 -23.13 -1.43 14.51
C PRO A 135 -21.71 -1.57 13.92
N ASN A 136 -21.05 -2.71 14.14
CA ASN A 136 -19.71 -2.98 13.58
C ASN A 136 -19.77 -3.21 12.07
N GLU A 137 -20.81 -3.90 11.59
CA GLU A 137 -21.07 -4.12 10.16
C GLU A 137 -21.34 -2.80 9.44
N ASP A 138 -22.16 -1.93 10.01
CA ASP A 138 -22.48 -0.61 9.46
C ASP A 138 -21.25 0.31 9.45
N ALA A 139 -20.43 0.24 10.50
CA ALA A 139 -19.14 0.94 10.53
C ALA A 139 -18.21 0.42 9.42
N LEU A 140 -18.23 -0.88 9.14
CA LEU A 140 -17.44 -1.49 8.07
C LEU A 140 -17.97 -1.12 6.67
N GLU A 141 -19.28 -1.08 6.49
CA GLU A 141 -19.93 -0.58 5.26
C GLU A 141 -19.57 0.88 4.99
N THR A 142 -19.39 1.69 6.03
CA THR A 142 -18.90 3.06 5.91
C THR A 142 -17.40 3.12 5.55
N TRP A 143 -16.61 2.16 6.02
CA TRP A 143 -15.15 2.15 5.84
C TRP A 143 -14.72 1.72 4.43
N LEU A 144 -15.34 0.67 3.88
CA LEU A 144 -14.98 0.09 2.58
C LEU A 144 -14.96 1.10 1.42
N PRO A 145 -15.97 1.95 1.19
CA PRO A 145 -15.94 2.90 0.09
C PRO A 145 -14.82 3.94 0.26
N ARG A 146 -14.48 4.31 1.50
CA ARG A 146 -13.37 5.23 1.79
C ARG A 146 -12.01 4.56 1.56
N HIS A 147 -11.86 3.32 2.00
CA HIS A 147 -10.68 2.49 1.70
C HIS A 147 -10.48 2.37 0.19
N HIS A 148 -11.53 2.00 -0.53
CA HIS A 148 -11.53 1.86 -1.98
C HIS A 148 -11.14 3.17 -2.68
N SER A 149 -11.75 4.28 -2.26
CA SER A 149 -11.42 5.62 -2.79
C SER A 149 -9.96 5.97 -2.55
N ARG A 150 -9.43 5.73 -1.35
CA ARG A 150 -8.00 5.91 -1.07
C ARG A 150 -7.15 5.05 -2.00
N THR A 151 -7.47 3.76 -2.15
CA THR A 151 -6.72 2.87 -3.04
C THR A 151 -6.67 3.40 -4.47
N LEU A 152 -7.81 3.84 -5.02
CA LEU A 152 -7.88 4.36 -6.38
C LEU A 152 -7.24 5.75 -6.56
N LEU A 153 -7.35 6.63 -5.56
CA LEU A 153 -6.91 8.02 -5.69
C LEU A 153 -5.44 8.24 -5.30
N VAL A 154 -4.87 7.37 -4.47
CA VAL A 154 -3.49 7.55 -4.01
C VAL A 154 -2.62 6.31 -4.19
N ASN A 155 -3.10 5.11 -3.88
CA ASN A 155 -2.24 3.92 -3.94
C ASN A 155 -1.95 3.48 -5.39
N VAL A 156 -2.99 3.42 -6.23
CA VAL A 156 -2.86 3.06 -7.65
C VAL A 156 -2.04 4.13 -8.42
N PRO A 157 -2.31 5.44 -8.28
CA PRO A 157 -1.49 6.47 -8.90
C PRO A 157 -0.03 6.44 -8.45
N ALA A 158 0.24 6.25 -7.14
CA ALA A 158 1.60 6.09 -6.64
C ALA A 158 2.32 4.92 -7.34
N PHE A 159 1.66 3.75 -7.39
CA PHE A 159 2.20 2.56 -8.06
C PHE A 159 2.47 2.82 -9.54
N LEU A 160 1.53 3.42 -10.27
CA LEU A 160 1.69 3.69 -11.70
C LEU A 160 2.83 4.66 -12.00
N CYS A 161 3.00 5.71 -11.19
CA CYS A 161 4.14 6.62 -11.30
C CYS A 161 5.45 5.88 -11.06
N ILE A 162 5.54 5.07 -10.01
CA ILE A 162 6.75 4.32 -9.68
C ILE A 162 7.06 3.27 -10.77
N PHE A 163 6.04 2.59 -11.28
CA PHE A 163 6.17 1.62 -12.36
C PHE A 163 6.68 2.28 -13.65
N ALA A 164 6.12 3.43 -14.02
CA ALA A 164 6.61 4.21 -15.16
C ALA A 164 8.07 4.65 -14.97
N ALA A 165 8.44 5.10 -13.76
CA ALA A 165 9.82 5.46 -13.44
C ALA A 165 10.77 4.26 -13.63
N THR A 166 10.39 3.09 -13.13
CA THR A 166 11.19 1.85 -13.26
C THR A 166 11.30 1.43 -14.73
N LEU A 167 10.22 1.44 -15.50
CA LEU A 167 10.26 1.11 -16.93
C LEU A 167 11.16 2.06 -17.72
N ALA A 168 11.01 3.37 -17.49
CA ALA A 168 11.85 4.38 -18.15
C ALA A 168 13.33 4.20 -17.79
N THR A 169 13.63 3.98 -16.50
CA THR A 169 14.98 3.68 -16.02
C THR A 169 15.60 2.46 -16.71
N ILE A 170 14.85 1.36 -16.83
CA ILE A 170 15.33 0.13 -17.48
C ILE A 170 15.55 0.38 -18.97
N THR A 171 14.62 1.08 -19.63
CA THR A 171 14.70 1.38 -21.06
C THR A 171 15.88 2.28 -21.39
N GLU A 172 16.20 3.27 -20.54
CA GLU A 172 17.40 4.09 -20.67
C GLU A 172 18.68 3.27 -20.53
N GLY A 173 18.72 2.29 -19.62
CA GLY A 173 19.89 1.44 -19.42
C GLY A 173 20.11 0.37 -20.50
N LEU A 174 19.11 0.11 -21.35
CA LEU A 174 19.22 -0.79 -22.50
C LEU A 174 19.79 -0.10 -23.75
N LYS A 175 19.85 1.24 -23.77
CA LYS A 175 20.44 2.03 -24.85
C LYS A 175 21.94 2.18 -24.65
#